data_AF-A0A448WM62-F1
#
_entry.id   AF-A0A448WM62-F1
#
_cell.length_a   1.000
_cell.length_b   1.000
_cell.length_c   1.000
_cell.angle_alpha   90.00
_cell.angle_beta   90.00
_cell.angle_gamma   90.00
#
_symmetry.space_group_name_H-M   'P 1'
#
loop_
_entity.id
_entity.type
_entity.pdbx_description
1 polymer ?
#
loop_
_entity_poly.entity_id
_entity_poly.type
_entity_poly.pdbx_seq_one_letter_code
_entity_poly.pdbx_strand_id
1 'polypeptide(L)'
;MCRHCNVVRFLEKRFSDAKDGQKVIRLPGAPLDLPKIRRNPLIEILAISTGCLNACTYCKTKHARGALTSYSIGQLVERAQSAFAGRLVFFVAPNGVKEIWLTSEDLGAYGRDLPRIQSSQPGFKTHSCSFSESSPLSVPLCPLLASRWPRHLTLADLLAQLVRVIPAGCMLRLGMTNPPYILDQLTEIAEVLRHPRVYSFLHVPVQSGKYV
;
A
#
# COMPACT_ATOMS: atom_id res chain seq x y z
N MET A 1 26.02 32.14 18.05
CA MET A 1 25.41 31.20 19.02
C MET A 1 23.89 31.30 18.90
N CYS A 2 23.24 30.45 18.10
CA CYS A 2 21.77 30.43 18.03
C CYS A 2 21.25 29.18 18.77
N ARG A 3 20.95 29.36 20.06
CA ARG A 3 20.20 28.39 20.86
C ARG A 3 18.72 28.69 20.64
N HIS A 4 18.05 27.92 19.79
CA HIS A 4 16.61 27.62 19.83
C HIS A 4 16.33 26.59 18.71
N CYS A 5 16.95 25.42 18.81
CA CYS A 5 16.44 24.25 18.10
C CYS A 5 15.13 23.87 18.80
N ASN A 6 14.01 24.17 18.17
CA ASN A 6 12.74 23.50 18.44
C ASN A 6 13.00 22.00 18.38
N VAL A 7 13.07 21.37 19.56
CA VAL A 7 13.17 19.92 19.69
C VAL A 7 11.88 19.38 19.09
N VAL A 8 11.98 18.84 17.87
CA VAL A 8 10.98 17.93 17.34
C VAL A 8 10.97 16.78 18.34
N ARG A 9 9.96 16.75 19.23
CA ARG A 9 9.70 15.58 20.06
C ARG A 9 9.59 14.41 19.09
N PHE A 10 10.59 13.53 19.12
CA PHE A 10 10.55 12.27 18.41
C PHE A 10 9.29 11.55 18.91
N LEU A 11 8.28 11.43 18.05
CA LEU A 11 7.25 10.42 18.24
C LEU A 11 7.99 9.09 18.29
N GLU A 12 8.09 8.51 19.49
CA GLU A 12 8.73 7.22 19.69
C GLU A 12 8.11 6.21 18.73
N LYS A 13 8.97 5.50 18.00
CA LYS A 13 8.53 4.40 17.14
C LYS A 13 7.86 3.38 18.03
N ARG A 14 6.56 3.17 17.82
CA ARG A 14 5.82 2.17 18.58
C ARG A 14 6.32 0.79 18.17
N PHE A 15 6.87 0.11 19.16
CA PHE A 15 7.21 -1.30 19.08
C PHE A 15 6.10 -2.08 19.77
N SER A 16 5.80 -3.28 19.28
CA SER A 16 4.98 -4.22 20.05
C SER A 16 5.86 -4.83 21.15
N ASP A 17 5.40 -4.78 22.42
CA ASP A 17 6.09 -5.43 23.53
C ASP A 17 6.18 -6.94 23.25
N ALA A 18 7.41 -7.45 23.17
CA ALA A 18 7.67 -8.86 23.04
C ALA A 18 7.62 -9.50 24.44
N LYS A 19 6.81 -10.56 24.59
CA LYS A 19 7.02 -11.52 25.69
C LYS A 19 8.37 -12.22 25.45
N ASP A 20 9.08 -12.48 26.55
CA ASP A 20 10.47 -12.97 26.64
C ASP A 20 11.03 -13.66 25.39
N GLY A 21 12.10 -13.07 24.81
CA GLY A 21 12.93 -13.69 23.77
C GLY A 21 12.56 -13.45 22.30
N GLN A 22 11.43 -12.79 21.99
CA GLN A 22 11.02 -12.55 20.60
C GLN A 22 11.47 -11.16 20.08
N LYS A 23 11.93 -11.10 18.80
CA LYS A 23 12.36 -9.85 18.15
C LYS A 23 11.26 -8.79 18.24
N VAL A 24 11.61 -7.61 18.73
CA VAL A 24 10.74 -6.44 18.79
C VAL A 24 10.28 -6.04 17.37
N ILE A 25 8.99 -6.17 17.08
CA ILE A 25 8.41 -5.82 15.78
C ILE A 25 8.09 -4.33 15.75
N ARG A 26 8.63 -3.60 14.77
CA ARG A 26 8.22 -2.21 14.52
C ARG A 26 6.83 -2.18 13.93
N LEU A 27 5.99 -1.32 14.48
CA LEU A 27 4.66 -1.08 13.90
C LEU A 27 4.77 -0.09 12.73
N PRO A 28 4.01 -0.30 11.64
CA PRO A 28 3.97 0.59 10.49
C PRO A 28 3.35 1.95 10.79
N GLY A 29 2.83 2.19 11.99
CA GLY A 29 2.33 3.49 12.40
C GLY A 29 1.18 3.37 13.40
N ALA A 30 0.28 4.34 13.35
CA ALA A 30 -0.94 4.34 14.14
C ALA A 30 -1.85 3.17 13.71
N PRO A 31 -2.57 2.50 14.62
CA PRO A 31 -3.57 1.50 14.26
C PRO A 31 -4.59 2.04 13.25
N LEU A 32 -4.98 1.21 12.27
CA LEU A 32 -5.85 1.64 11.15
C LEU A 32 -7.32 1.81 11.56
N ASP A 33 -7.72 1.17 12.65
CA ASP A 33 -9.04 1.16 13.29
C ASP A 33 -9.32 2.41 14.13
N LEU A 34 -8.33 3.28 14.31
CA LEU A 34 -8.53 4.54 15.02
C LEU A 34 -9.57 5.43 14.33
N PRO A 35 -10.45 6.11 15.09
CA PRO A 35 -11.43 7.02 14.53
C PRO A 35 -10.71 8.18 13.83
N LYS A 36 -11.06 8.41 12.55
CA LYS A 36 -10.49 9.50 11.74
C LYS A 36 -11.50 10.60 11.51
N ILE A 37 -11.06 11.85 11.67
CA ILE A 37 -11.81 13.02 11.23
C ILE A 37 -11.42 13.30 9.78
N ARG A 38 -12.41 13.34 8.89
CA ARG A 38 -12.20 13.61 7.47
C ARG A 38 -12.50 15.07 7.16
N ARG A 39 -11.61 15.72 6.41
CA ARG A 39 -11.89 17.05 5.84
C ARG A 39 -12.90 16.96 4.70
N ASN A 40 -12.75 15.95 3.84
CA ASN A 40 -13.73 15.64 2.79
C ASN A 40 -14.47 14.35 3.18
N PRO A 41 -15.80 14.37 3.36
CA PRO A 41 -16.57 13.19 3.78
C PRO A 41 -16.55 12.05 2.75
N LEU A 42 -16.25 12.33 1.48
CA LEU A 42 -16.27 11.35 0.39
C LEU A 42 -14.92 10.67 0.15
N ILE A 43 -13.84 11.09 0.83
CA ILE A 43 -12.48 10.60 0.57
C ILE A 43 -11.88 9.99 1.84
N GLU A 44 -11.47 8.73 1.76
CA GLU A 44 -10.62 8.10 2.79
C GLU A 44 -9.15 8.11 2.36
N ILE A 45 -8.28 8.68 3.20
CA ILE A 45 -6.83 8.55 3.03
C ILE A 45 -6.35 7.31 3.77
N LEU A 46 -5.86 6.33 3.02
CA LEU A 46 -5.39 5.04 3.53
C LEU A 46 -3.87 4.97 3.45
N ALA A 47 -3.21 5.08 4.59
CA ALA A 47 -1.77 4.88 4.71
C ALA A 47 -1.44 3.38 4.68
N ILE A 48 -0.62 2.95 3.71
CA ILE A 48 -0.32 1.51 3.50
C ILE A 48 1.02 1.07 4.10
N SER A 49 1.93 2.01 4.34
CA SER A 49 3.22 1.79 4.98
C SER A 49 3.75 3.09 5.57
N THR A 50 4.76 2.96 6.44
CA THR A 50 5.61 4.07 6.90
C THR A 50 7.05 3.80 6.51
N GLY A 51 7.81 4.88 6.34
CA GLY A 51 9.21 4.80 5.99
C GLY A 51 9.43 4.37 4.54
N CYS A 52 10.70 4.26 4.16
CA CYS A 52 11.07 4.04 2.76
C CYS A 52 12.38 3.26 2.65
N LEU A 53 12.55 2.54 1.55
CA LEU A 53 13.79 1.82 1.23
C LEU A 53 14.80 2.68 0.44
N ASN A 54 14.38 3.83 -0.12
CA ASN A 54 15.26 4.70 -0.91
C ASN A 54 16.37 5.33 -0.08
N ALA A 55 17.46 5.74 -0.72
CA ALA A 55 18.59 6.45 -0.12
C ALA A 55 18.75 7.87 -0.71
N CYS A 56 17.65 8.61 -0.86
CA CYS A 56 17.67 9.92 -1.48
C CYS A 56 18.53 10.91 -0.67
N THR A 57 19.42 11.61 -1.35
CA THR A 57 20.42 12.52 -0.75
C THR A 57 19.82 13.68 0.04
N TYR A 58 18.68 14.22 -0.39
CA TYR A 58 18.02 15.35 0.27
C TYR A 58 16.88 14.92 1.23
N CYS A 59 16.51 13.63 1.26
CA CYS A 59 15.29 13.20 1.92
C CYS A 59 15.46 13.06 3.43
N LYS A 60 14.93 14.05 4.17
CA LYS A 60 14.81 13.99 5.65
C LYS A 60 13.84 12.91 6.11
N THR A 61 12.86 12.53 5.28
CA THR A 61 11.80 11.58 5.66
C THR A 61 12.34 10.21 6.05
N LYS A 62 13.37 9.68 5.37
CA LYS A 62 14.00 8.41 5.76
C LYS A 62 14.57 8.46 7.17
N HIS A 63 15.21 9.57 7.52
CA HIS A 63 15.77 9.77 8.86
C HIS A 63 14.67 9.89 9.92
N ALA A 64 13.58 10.60 9.61
CA ALA A 64 12.46 10.83 10.53
C ALA A 64 11.58 9.58 10.72
N ARG A 65 11.23 8.88 9.64
CA ARG A 65 10.27 7.75 9.63
C ARG A 65 10.95 6.40 9.74
N GLY A 66 12.19 6.28 9.27
CA GLY A 66 12.97 5.05 9.28
C GLY A 66 12.84 4.20 8.02
N ALA A 67 13.25 2.94 8.15
CA ALA A 67 13.10 1.92 7.12
C ALA A 67 11.62 1.56 6.91
N LEU A 68 11.32 0.99 5.74
CA LEU A 68 9.98 0.55 5.37
C LEU A 68 9.38 -0.38 6.43
N THR A 69 8.13 -0.12 6.78
CA THR A 69 7.29 -1.03 7.56
C THR A 69 5.88 -0.92 7.01
N SER A 70 5.33 -2.02 6.53
CA SER A 70 4.05 -2.11 5.80
C SER A 70 2.95 -2.70 6.68
N TYR A 71 1.71 -2.26 6.48
CA TYR A 71 0.54 -2.94 7.03
C TYR A 71 0.23 -4.20 6.22
N SER A 72 -0.31 -5.24 6.86
CA SER A 72 -0.73 -6.44 6.16
C SER A 72 -1.88 -6.15 5.19
N ILE A 73 -1.96 -6.90 4.10
CA ILE A 73 -3.04 -6.76 3.09
C ILE A 73 -4.41 -6.90 3.75
N GLY A 74 -4.58 -7.88 4.64
CA GLY A 74 -5.86 -8.11 5.34
C GLY A 74 -6.34 -6.88 6.09
N GLN A 75 -5.47 -6.25 6.88
CA GLN A 75 -5.80 -5.02 7.63
C GLN A 75 -6.18 -3.86 6.69
N LEU A 76 -5.48 -3.73 5.56
CA LEU A 76 -5.76 -2.66 4.58
C LEU A 76 -7.09 -2.88 3.86
N VAL A 77 -7.40 -4.14 3.51
CA VAL A 77 -8.67 -4.52 2.88
C VAL A 77 -9.84 -4.32 3.84
N GLU A 78 -9.72 -4.78 5.09
CA GLU A 78 -10.74 -4.59 6.12
C GLU A 78 -10.99 -3.10 6.37
N ARG A 79 -9.92 -2.31 6.43
CA ARG A 79 -10.02 -0.86 6.58
C ARG A 79 -10.73 -0.20 5.39
N ALA A 80 -10.42 -0.61 4.17
CA ALA A 80 -11.06 -0.12 2.95
C ALA A 80 -12.56 -0.45 2.93
N GLN A 81 -12.92 -1.71 3.23
CA GLN A 81 -14.31 -2.15 3.35
C GLN A 81 -15.08 -1.34 4.38
N SER A 82 -14.50 -1.14 5.57
CA SER A 82 -15.09 -0.33 6.63
C SER A 82 -15.33 1.13 6.20
N ALA A 83 -14.39 1.71 5.43
CA ALA A 83 -14.54 3.07 4.92
C ALA A 83 -15.70 3.21 3.92
N PHE A 84 -15.85 2.25 2.99
CA PHE A 84 -16.97 2.22 2.06
C PHE A 84 -18.31 1.93 2.75
N ALA A 85 -18.31 1.12 3.80
CA ALA A 85 -19.50 0.84 4.60
C ALA A 85 -19.91 2.00 5.54
N GLY A 86 -19.14 3.10 5.58
CA GLY A 86 -19.41 4.22 6.49
C GLY A 86 -19.14 3.93 7.97
N ARG A 87 -18.49 2.80 8.28
CA ARG A 87 -18.14 2.38 9.64
C ARG A 87 -16.83 3.08 10.08
N LEU A 88 -16.68 3.34 11.39
CA LEU A 88 -15.48 3.90 12.03
C LEU A 88 -15.17 5.39 11.77
N VAL A 89 -16.19 6.25 11.69
CA VAL A 89 -15.99 7.71 11.68
C VAL A 89 -17.01 8.47 12.51
N PHE A 90 -16.51 9.52 13.19
CA PHE A 90 -17.33 10.45 13.97
C PHE A 90 -18.24 11.31 13.06
N PHE A 91 -17.84 11.49 11.80
CA PHE A 91 -18.65 12.10 10.74
C PHE A 91 -18.99 11.03 9.70
N VAL A 92 -20.16 10.41 9.83
CA VAL A 92 -20.64 9.38 8.91
C VAL A 92 -21.21 10.07 7.67
N ALA A 93 -20.56 9.88 6.53
CA ALA A 93 -21.24 10.10 5.25
C ALA A 93 -22.33 9.01 5.14
N PRO A 94 -23.61 9.36 4.91
CA PRO A 94 -24.72 8.40 4.93
C PRO A 94 -24.54 7.25 3.94
N ASN A 95 -23.71 7.43 2.91
CA ASN A 95 -23.43 6.45 1.85
C ASN A 95 -21.97 5.96 1.83
N GLY A 96 -21.21 6.19 2.91
CA GLY A 96 -19.77 5.90 2.96
C GLY A 96 -18.91 6.81 2.07
N VAL A 97 -17.62 6.50 1.96
CA VAL A 97 -16.70 7.23 1.07
C VAL A 97 -16.92 6.81 -0.39
N LYS A 98 -16.63 7.70 -1.33
CA LYS A 98 -16.63 7.41 -2.78
C LYS A 98 -15.24 7.16 -3.32
N GLU A 99 -14.22 7.62 -2.60
CA GLU A 99 -12.83 7.44 -3.02
C GLU A 99 -11.94 6.97 -1.89
N ILE A 100 -10.99 6.11 -2.23
CA ILE A 100 -9.85 5.77 -1.38
C ILE A 100 -8.59 6.31 -2.04
N TRP A 101 -7.81 7.09 -1.28
CA TRP A 101 -6.52 7.61 -1.71
C TRP A 101 -5.43 6.87 -0.93
N LEU A 102 -4.66 6.04 -1.63
CA LEU A 102 -3.52 5.35 -1.04
C LEU A 102 -2.37 6.33 -0.82
N THR A 103 -1.74 6.24 0.34
CA THR A 103 -0.59 7.06 0.67
C THR A 103 0.50 6.27 1.37
N SER A 104 1.74 6.64 1.11
CA SER A 104 2.94 6.28 1.84
C SER A 104 4.07 7.21 1.39
N GLU A 105 5.24 7.10 2.01
CA GLU A 105 6.45 7.76 1.54
C GLU A 105 6.91 7.23 0.16
N ASP A 106 6.58 5.97 -0.15
CA ASP A 106 6.79 5.35 -1.46
C ASP A 106 5.88 4.14 -1.66
N LEU A 107 4.85 4.28 -2.49
CA LEU A 107 3.90 3.18 -2.72
C LEU A 107 4.57 1.97 -3.39
N GLY A 108 5.46 2.20 -4.34
CA GLY A 108 6.14 1.14 -5.08
C GLY A 108 7.00 0.23 -4.20
N ALA A 109 7.44 0.71 -3.05
CA ALA A 109 8.23 -0.09 -2.10
C ALA A 109 7.38 -1.04 -1.25
N TYR A 110 6.05 -0.88 -1.22
CA TYR A 110 5.16 -1.66 -0.36
C TYR A 110 5.34 -3.17 -0.54
N GLY A 111 5.27 -3.89 0.60
CA GLY A 111 5.24 -5.35 0.62
C GLY A 111 6.61 -6.02 0.52
N ARG A 112 7.68 -5.28 0.21
CA ARG A 112 9.07 -5.81 0.18
C ARG A 112 9.56 -6.29 1.55
N ASP A 113 8.96 -5.78 2.61
CA ASP A 113 9.18 -6.17 4.00
C ASP A 113 8.18 -7.25 4.51
N LEU A 114 7.21 -7.65 3.68
CA LEU A 114 6.22 -8.67 4.02
C LEU A 114 6.53 -9.98 3.29
N PRO A 115 6.80 -11.09 4.02
CA PRO A 115 7.12 -12.36 3.38
C PRO A 115 5.90 -12.92 2.63
N ARG A 116 6.15 -13.50 1.45
CA ARG A 116 5.14 -14.29 0.74
C ARG A 116 5.16 -15.71 1.29
N ILE A 117 4.10 -16.10 1.99
CA ILE A 117 3.91 -17.48 2.41
C ILE A 117 3.40 -18.24 1.17
N GLN A 118 4.29 -19.01 0.54
CA GLN A 118 3.86 -20.01 -0.43
C GLN A 118 3.18 -21.13 0.35
N SER A 119 1.87 -21.30 0.19
CA SER A 119 1.24 -22.54 0.60
C SER A 119 1.90 -23.65 -0.21
N SER A 120 2.75 -24.44 0.43
CA SER A 120 3.27 -25.68 -0.12
C SER A 120 2.10 -26.61 -0.42
N GLN A 121 1.57 -26.53 -1.64
CA GLN A 121 0.85 -27.64 -2.26
C GLN A 121 1.75 -28.21 -3.35
N PRO A 122 2.38 -29.39 -3.13
CA PRO A 122 3.03 -30.12 -4.19
C PRO A 122 1.92 -30.72 -5.07
N GLY A 123 1.62 -30.10 -6.22
CA GLY A 123 0.63 -30.69 -7.14
C GLY A 123 -0.02 -29.80 -8.19
N PHE A 124 0.26 -28.50 -8.27
CA PHE A 124 -0.28 -27.70 -9.38
C PHE A 124 0.59 -27.87 -10.63
N LYS A 125 0.31 -28.92 -11.39
CA LYS A 125 0.86 -29.11 -12.74
C LYS A 125 0.50 -27.87 -13.57
N THR A 126 1.51 -27.22 -14.14
CA THR A 126 1.37 -26.28 -15.25
C THR A 126 0.85 -27.04 -16.47
N HIS A 127 -0.44 -27.39 -16.45
CA HIS A 127 -1.15 -27.70 -17.67
C HIS A 127 -1.65 -26.37 -18.23
N SER A 128 -1.08 -26.01 -19.37
CA SER A 128 -1.60 -25.07 -20.36
C SER A 128 -3.09 -24.78 -20.15
N CYS A 129 -3.40 -23.69 -19.46
CA CYS A 129 -4.76 -23.22 -19.34
C CYS A 129 -5.13 -22.54 -20.67
N SER A 130 -5.83 -23.32 -21.49
CA SER A 130 -6.66 -22.82 -22.57
C SER A 130 -7.51 -21.66 -22.05
N PHE A 131 -7.24 -20.49 -22.63
CA PHE A 131 -8.09 -19.32 -22.65
C PHE A 131 -9.55 -19.74 -22.85
N SER A 132 -10.40 -19.49 -21.86
CA SER A 132 -11.83 -19.31 -22.09
C SER A 132 -12.21 -17.92 -21.63
N GLU A 133 -12.35 -17.04 -22.62
CA GLU A 133 -12.96 -15.73 -22.51
C GLU A 133 -14.42 -15.88 -22.07
N SER A 134 -14.76 -15.37 -20.88
CA SER A 134 -16.09 -14.80 -20.59
C SER A 134 -16.22 -14.31 -19.14
N SER A 135 -15.55 -13.20 -18.76
CA SER A 135 -16.09 -12.28 -17.73
C SER A 135 -15.27 -10.98 -17.62
N PRO A 136 -15.87 -9.78 -17.78
CA PRO A 136 -15.15 -8.50 -17.68
C PRO A 136 -14.82 -8.06 -16.23
N LEU A 137 -14.84 -8.96 -15.24
CA LEU A 137 -14.63 -8.65 -13.82
C LEU A 137 -13.52 -9.46 -13.13
N SER A 138 -12.74 -10.26 -13.86
CA SER A 138 -11.61 -10.97 -13.27
C SER A 138 -10.31 -10.23 -13.57
N VAL A 139 -9.76 -9.50 -12.59
CA VAL A 139 -8.30 -9.40 -12.48
C VAL A 139 -7.86 -10.80 -12.04
N PRO A 140 -7.32 -11.66 -12.94
CA PRO A 140 -6.71 -12.89 -12.47
C PRO A 140 -5.49 -12.40 -11.71
N LEU A 141 -5.45 -12.65 -10.39
CA LEU A 141 -4.26 -12.38 -9.60
C LEU A 141 -3.13 -13.15 -10.28
N CYS A 142 -2.26 -12.43 -10.97
CA CYS A 142 -1.38 -13.01 -11.97
C CYS A 142 -0.57 -14.13 -11.28
N PRO A 143 -0.66 -15.41 -11.72
CA PRO A 143 0.27 -16.45 -11.26
C PRO A 143 1.73 -16.01 -11.43
N LEU A 144 1.95 -15.07 -12.35
CA LEU A 144 3.20 -14.37 -12.60
C LEU A 144 3.75 -13.60 -11.39
N LEU A 145 2.93 -12.97 -10.55
CA LEU A 145 3.42 -12.18 -9.39
C LEU A 145 4.16 -13.06 -8.39
N ALA A 146 3.59 -14.21 -8.04
CA ALA A 146 4.23 -15.16 -7.13
C ALA A 146 5.47 -15.81 -7.74
N SER A 147 5.50 -16.01 -9.07
CA SER A 147 6.68 -16.53 -9.77
C SER A 147 7.82 -15.49 -9.83
N ARG A 148 7.49 -14.21 -10.02
CA ARG A 148 8.45 -13.11 -10.18
C ARG A 148 8.98 -12.61 -8.83
N TRP A 149 8.13 -12.58 -7.80
CA TRP A 149 8.49 -12.24 -6.43
C TRP A 149 8.12 -13.35 -5.44
N PRO A 150 8.89 -14.44 -5.37
CA PRO A 150 8.56 -15.58 -4.52
C PRO A 150 8.77 -15.32 -3.02
N ARG A 151 9.62 -14.34 -2.66
CA ARG A 151 10.04 -14.11 -1.27
C ARG A 151 9.21 -13.06 -0.53
N HIS A 152 8.53 -12.16 -1.25
CA HIS A 152 7.82 -11.04 -0.64
C HIS A 152 6.57 -10.65 -1.43
N LEU A 153 5.69 -9.88 -0.78
CA LEU A 153 4.53 -9.26 -1.40
C LEU A 153 4.92 -7.99 -2.17
N THR A 154 4.01 -7.47 -2.98
CA THR A 154 4.23 -6.28 -3.81
C THR A 154 3.05 -5.31 -3.70
N LEU A 155 3.23 -4.10 -4.23
CA LEU A 155 2.13 -3.15 -4.38
C LEU A 155 1.03 -3.75 -5.28
N ALA A 156 1.39 -4.44 -6.36
CA ALA A 156 0.44 -5.10 -7.24
C ALA A 156 -0.45 -6.14 -6.51
N ASP A 157 0.11 -6.93 -5.58
CA ASP A 157 -0.68 -7.87 -4.76
C ASP A 157 -1.75 -7.13 -3.94
N LEU A 158 -1.38 -6.02 -3.30
CA LEU A 158 -2.30 -5.22 -2.51
C LEU A 158 -3.40 -4.60 -3.39
N LEU A 159 -3.02 -4.00 -4.52
CA LEU A 159 -3.96 -3.32 -5.39
C LEU A 159 -4.98 -4.29 -5.98
N ALA A 160 -4.54 -5.49 -6.39
CA ALA A 160 -5.45 -6.52 -6.88
C ALA A 160 -6.50 -6.92 -5.83
N GLN A 161 -6.14 -6.94 -4.54
CA GLN A 161 -7.09 -7.23 -3.46
C GLN A 161 -8.01 -6.05 -3.16
N LEU A 162 -7.48 -4.83 -3.15
CA LEU A 162 -8.28 -3.62 -2.93
C LEU A 162 -9.32 -3.41 -4.03
N VAL A 163 -8.95 -3.61 -5.30
CA VAL A 163 -9.87 -3.43 -6.44
C VAL A 163 -11.12 -4.31 -6.34
N ARG A 164 -10.99 -5.52 -5.77
CA ARG A 164 -12.10 -6.46 -5.57
C ARG A 164 -13.14 -5.97 -4.57
N VAL A 165 -12.72 -5.15 -3.58
CA VAL A 165 -13.61 -4.68 -2.51
C VAL A 165 -14.21 -3.29 -2.76
N ILE A 166 -13.77 -2.59 -3.80
CA ILE A 166 -14.30 -1.26 -4.15
C ILE A 166 -15.67 -1.40 -4.80
N PRO A 167 -16.74 -0.79 -4.26
CA PRO A 167 -18.07 -0.83 -4.86
C PRO A 167 -18.14 -0.14 -6.23
N ALA A 168 -19.18 -0.43 -7.01
CA ALA A 168 -19.45 0.30 -8.25
C ALA A 168 -19.65 1.81 -7.98
N GLY A 169 -19.14 2.65 -8.87
CA GLY A 169 -19.20 4.12 -8.72
C GLY A 169 -18.22 4.70 -7.69
N CYS A 170 -17.34 3.88 -7.11
CA CYS A 170 -16.26 4.32 -6.24
C CYS A 170 -14.89 4.15 -6.93
N MET A 171 -13.91 4.96 -6.53
CA MET A 171 -12.61 5.04 -7.19
C MET A 171 -11.43 4.85 -6.22
N LEU A 172 -10.36 4.23 -6.72
CA LEU A 172 -9.06 4.14 -6.08
C LEU A 172 -8.08 5.13 -6.71
N ARG A 173 -7.41 5.92 -5.88
CA ARG A 173 -6.32 6.79 -6.31
C ARG A 173 -5.00 6.33 -5.71
N LEU A 174 -3.99 6.20 -6.56
CA LEU A 174 -2.62 5.97 -6.12
C LEU A 174 -1.96 7.32 -5.79
N GLY A 175 -1.34 7.40 -4.61
CA GLY A 175 -0.47 8.49 -4.20
C GLY A 175 0.90 8.45 -4.88
N MET A 176 1.89 9.11 -4.25
CA MET A 176 3.23 9.20 -4.82
C MET A 176 3.98 7.87 -4.76
N THR A 177 4.85 7.63 -5.74
CA THR A 177 5.81 6.53 -5.75
C THR A 177 7.14 6.95 -6.35
N ASN A 178 8.23 6.30 -5.97
CA ASN A 178 9.53 6.58 -6.56
C ASN A 178 9.82 5.67 -7.76
N PRO A 179 10.55 6.17 -8.77
CA PRO A 179 10.82 5.42 -9.99
C PRO A 179 11.38 4.00 -9.78
N PRO A 180 12.39 3.76 -8.92
CA PRO A 180 13.04 2.44 -8.87
C PRO A 180 12.07 1.29 -8.58
N TYR A 181 11.18 1.45 -7.59
CA TYR A 181 10.33 0.35 -7.16
C TYR A 181 9.01 0.22 -7.92
N ILE A 182 8.53 1.30 -8.54
CA ILE A 182 7.35 1.22 -9.40
C ILE A 182 7.71 0.64 -10.77
N LEU A 183 8.91 0.97 -11.30
CA LEU A 183 9.40 0.43 -12.56
C LEU A 183 9.58 -1.09 -12.49
N ASP A 184 10.02 -1.62 -11.35
CA ASP A 184 10.16 -3.07 -11.14
C ASP A 184 8.86 -3.85 -11.38
N GLN A 185 7.69 -3.26 -11.14
CA GLN A 185 6.37 -3.91 -11.27
C GLN A 185 5.44 -3.14 -12.24
N LEU A 186 6.03 -2.43 -13.21
CA LEU A 186 5.31 -1.50 -14.08
C LEU A 186 4.18 -2.16 -14.87
N THR A 187 4.43 -3.36 -15.41
CA THR A 187 3.45 -4.12 -16.20
C THR A 187 2.20 -4.43 -15.37
N GLU A 188 2.40 -4.93 -14.15
CA GLU A 188 1.33 -5.31 -13.24
C GLU A 188 0.57 -4.08 -12.73
N ILE A 189 1.26 -2.97 -12.50
CA ILE A 189 0.62 -1.69 -12.16
C ILE A 189 -0.20 -1.14 -13.33
N ALA A 190 0.31 -1.22 -14.55
CA ALA A 190 -0.41 -0.77 -15.75
C ALA A 190 -1.70 -1.58 -15.98
N GLU A 191 -1.69 -2.88 -15.68
CA GLU A 191 -2.90 -3.71 -15.67
C GLU A 191 -3.94 -3.21 -14.67
N VAL A 192 -3.52 -2.92 -13.43
CA VAL A 192 -4.42 -2.38 -12.40
C VAL A 192 -4.98 -1.01 -12.78
N LEU A 193 -4.16 -0.12 -13.35
CA LEU A 193 -4.57 1.24 -13.73
C LEU A 193 -5.60 1.27 -14.88
N ARG A 194 -5.77 0.17 -15.62
CA ARG A 194 -6.82 0.00 -16.64
C ARG A 194 -8.18 -0.36 -16.04
N HIS A 195 -8.24 -0.71 -14.77
CA HIS A 195 -9.51 -1.09 -14.14
C HIS A 195 -10.43 0.13 -13.97
N PRO A 196 -11.73 0.04 -14.28
CA PRO A 196 -12.66 1.18 -14.27
C PRO A 196 -12.86 1.82 -12.88
N ARG A 197 -12.46 1.12 -11.81
CA ARG A 197 -12.51 1.60 -10.41
C ARG A 197 -11.17 2.18 -9.92
N VAL A 198 -10.21 2.38 -10.81
CA VAL A 198 -8.90 2.94 -10.49
C VAL A 198 -8.66 4.15 -11.39
N TYR A 199 -8.23 5.26 -10.81
CA TYR A 199 -7.82 6.41 -11.61
C TYR A 199 -6.61 6.03 -12.47
N SER A 200 -6.69 6.23 -13.78
CA SER A 200 -5.56 6.07 -14.72
C SER A 200 -4.57 7.23 -14.58
N PHE A 201 -4.00 7.38 -13.39
CA PHE A 201 -3.10 8.45 -12.99
C PHE A 201 -2.01 7.87 -12.08
N LEU A 202 -0.76 8.22 -12.36
CA LEU A 202 0.39 7.80 -11.56
C LEU A 202 1.27 9.02 -11.23
N HIS A 203 1.50 9.26 -9.95
CA HIS A 203 2.33 10.35 -9.47
C HIS A 203 3.76 9.87 -9.20
N VAL A 204 4.70 10.20 -10.09
CA VAL A 204 6.10 9.77 -9.99
C VAL A 204 7.04 10.99 -9.98
N PRO A 205 7.44 11.49 -8.79
CA PRO A 205 8.42 12.58 -8.71
C PRO A 205 9.84 12.10 -9.03
N VAL A 206 10.39 12.54 -10.16
CA VAL A 206 11.74 12.18 -10.64
C VAL A 206 12.88 12.99 -9.98
N GLN A 207 12.56 13.95 -9.12
CA GLN A 207 13.46 14.83 -8.36
C GLN A 207 14.38 15.73 -9.22
N SER A 208 15.31 15.15 -9.98
CA SER A 208 16.25 15.87 -10.83
C SER A 208 16.65 15.05 -12.05
N GLY A 209 16.64 15.64 -13.25
CA GLY A 209 17.10 15.00 -14.48
C GLY A 209 18.59 15.27 -14.75
N LYS A 210 19.49 14.63 -13.99
CA LYS A 210 20.91 14.55 -14.35
C LYS A 210 21.24 13.14 -14.80
N TYR A 211 21.50 12.98 -16.09
CA TYR A 211 22.21 11.82 -16.62
C TYR A 211 23.70 12.03 -16.30
N VAL A 212 24.30 11.10 -15.57
CA VAL A 212 25.76 10.93 -15.52
C VAL A 212 26.02 9.49 -15.95
#